data_AF-A0A2V9PFJ6-F1
#
_entry.id   AF-A0A2V9PFJ6-F1
#
_cell.length_a   1.000
_cell.length_b   1.000
_cell.length_c   1.000
_cell.angle_alpha   90.00
_cell.angle_beta   90.00
_cell.angle_gamma   90.00
#
_symmetry.space_group_name_H-M   'P 1'
#
loop_
_entity.id
_entity.type
_entity.pdbx_description
1 polymer ?
#
loop_
_entity_poly.entity_id
_entity_poly.type
_entity_poly.pdbx_seq_one_letter_code
_entity_poly.pdbx_strand_id
1 'polypeptide(L)'
;MTASPNMPQSQCAPSLLGAWRLVSFEARDSKGQLQYPLGQDVSGLLVYDAAGNMSAHVMRRQRPLFAANDPECGTDAEVRAAFEGHASYFGTYTIDMARQTVTHHVRGASYPNWIGSDQLRHFKFDGS
;
A
#
# COMPACT_ATOMS: atom_id res chain seq x y z
N MET A 1 30.06 7.55 11.89
CA MET A 1 29.35 6.38 11.37
C MET A 1 30.05 5.94 10.09
N THR A 2 30.85 4.88 10.17
CA THR A 2 31.60 4.32 9.03
C THR A 2 30.86 3.10 8.52
N ALA A 3 30.55 3.06 7.22
CA ALA A 3 30.09 1.85 6.55
C ALA A 3 30.90 1.65 5.27
N SER A 4 31.48 0.45 5.14
CA SER A 4 32.05 -0.16 3.93
C SER A 4 32.42 -1.62 4.24
N PRO A 5 32.49 -2.57 3.26
CA PRO A 5 32.11 -2.49 1.85
C PRO A 5 31.25 -3.68 1.31
N ASN A 6 30.74 -3.48 0.09
CA ASN A 6 30.29 -4.39 -0.98
C ASN A 6 30.06 -5.90 -0.76
N MET A 7 28.95 -6.41 -1.32
CA MET A 7 28.90 -7.74 -1.93
C MET A 7 28.49 -7.66 -3.41
N PRO A 8 29.09 -8.47 -4.31
CA PRO A 8 28.71 -8.56 -5.71
C PRO A 8 27.32 -9.17 -5.84
N GLN A 9 26.44 -8.54 -6.62
CA GLN A 9 25.11 -9.08 -6.92
C GLN A 9 25.24 -10.27 -7.88
N SER A 10 25.26 -11.49 -7.35
CA SER A 10 24.88 -12.69 -8.09
C SER A 10 23.43 -12.55 -8.57
N GLN A 11 23.15 -12.99 -9.80
CA GLN A 11 21.84 -13.02 -10.49
C GLN A 11 20.65 -12.79 -9.55
N CYS A 12 20.12 -11.56 -9.58
CA CYS A 12 19.12 -11.09 -8.63
C CYS A 12 17.80 -11.82 -8.88
N ALA A 13 17.48 -12.80 -8.03
CA ALA A 13 16.14 -13.36 -7.98
C ALA A 13 15.11 -12.21 -7.78
N PRO A 14 13.89 -12.30 -8.34
CA PRO A 14 12.88 -11.26 -8.16
C PRO A 14 12.65 -10.99 -6.67
N SER A 15 12.74 -9.72 -6.27
CA SER A 15 12.59 -9.29 -4.88
C SER A 15 11.49 -8.25 -4.75
N LEU A 16 10.71 -8.31 -3.67
CA LEU A 16 9.72 -7.29 -3.33
C LEU A 16 10.36 -6.02 -2.75
N LEU A 17 11.65 -6.05 -2.38
CA LEU A 17 12.34 -4.90 -1.83
C LEU A 17 12.34 -3.72 -2.81
N GLY A 18 12.01 -2.54 -2.30
CA GLY A 18 11.95 -1.31 -3.08
C GLY A 18 10.60 -0.61 -2.99
N ALA A 19 10.40 0.31 -3.93
CA ALA A 19 9.22 1.16 -4.00
C ALA A 19 8.41 0.86 -5.27
N TRP A 20 7.14 0.58 -5.09
CA TRP A 20 6.19 0.17 -6.12
C TRP A 20 5.13 1.24 -6.28
N ARG A 21 4.96 1.74 -7.50
CA ARG A 21 3.89 2.68 -7.83
C ARG A 21 2.62 1.92 -8.17
N LEU A 22 1.51 2.36 -7.60
CA LEU A 22 0.20 1.81 -7.92
C LEU A 22 -0.18 2.17 -9.35
N VAL A 23 -0.60 1.17 -10.13
CA VAL A 23 -1.14 1.35 -11.48
C VAL A 23 -2.67 1.29 -11.49
N SER A 24 -3.26 0.30 -10.80
CA SER A 24 -4.70 0.15 -10.67
C SER A 24 -5.08 -0.44 -9.30
N PHE A 25 -6.32 -0.21 -8.86
CA PHE A 25 -6.91 -0.87 -7.70
C PHE A 25 -8.28 -1.43 -8.04
N GLU A 26 -8.34 -2.76 -8.08
CA GLU A 26 -9.49 -3.53 -8.52
C GLU A 26 -9.96 -4.47 -7.42
N ALA A 27 -11.27 -4.68 -7.36
CA ALA A 27 -11.91 -5.70 -6.53
C ALA A 27 -12.88 -6.50 -7.40
N ARG A 28 -13.14 -7.75 -7.01
CA ARG A 28 -14.21 -8.56 -7.61
C ARG A 28 -15.20 -8.94 -6.53
N ASP A 29 -16.48 -8.77 -6.82
CA ASP A 29 -17.52 -9.24 -5.91
C ASP A 29 -17.75 -10.75 -6.01
N SER A 30 -18.70 -11.26 -5.23
CA SER A 30 -19.07 -12.68 -5.21
C SER A 30 -19.61 -13.20 -6.55
N LYS A 31 -20.01 -12.31 -7.47
CA LYS A 31 -20.46 -12.65 -8.83
C LYS A 31 -19.33 -12.50 -9.86
N GLY A 32 -18.12 -12.15 -9.42
CA GLY A 32 -16.96 -11.94 -10.28
C GLY A 32 -16.95 -10.60 -11.01
N GLN A 33 -17.90 -9.71 -10.74
CA GLN A 33 -17.96 -8.40 -11.39
C GLN A 33 -16.81 -7.52 -10.91
N LEU A 34 -16.14 -6.88 -11.86
CA LEU A 34 -15.04 -5.98 -11.58
C LEU A 34 -15.55 -4.67 -10.99
N GLN A 35 -14.93 -4.24 -9.91
CA GLN A 35 -15.20 -2.99 -9.22
C GLN A 35 -13.90 -2.23 -9.00
N TYR A 36 -14.02 -0.91 -8.89
CA TYR A 36 -12.90 -0.01 -8.62
C TYR A 36 -13.17 0.71 -7.30
N PRO A 37 -12.73 0.18 -6.14
CA PRO A 37 -13.11 0.71 -4.83
C PRO A 37 -12.79 2.20 -4.65
N LEU A 38 -11.71 2.68 -5.27
CA LEU A 38 -11.31 4.09 -5.25
C LEU A 38 -11.49 4.82 -6.59
N GLY A 39 -12.19 4.19 -7.54
CA GLY A 39 -12.28 4.64 -8.93
C GLY A 39 -11.09 4.18 -9.78
N GLN A 40 -11.14 4.48 -11.08
CA GLN A 40 -10.11 4.05 -12.04
C GLN A 40 -8.85 4.93 -12.00
N ASP A 41 -9.00 6.22 -11.66
CA ASP A 41 -7.86 7.13 -11.52
C ASP A 41 -7.37 7.17 -10.07
N VAL A 42 -6.31 6.39 -9.83
CA VAL A 42 -5.69 6.21 -8.53
C VAL A 42 -4.23 6.67 -8.53
N SER A 43 -3.72 6.85 -7.32
CA SER A 43 -2.32 7.01 -7.04
C SER A 43 -1.97 6.26 -5.77
N GLY A 44 -0.72 5.84 -5.64
CA GLY A 44 -0.31 5.06 -4.50
C GLY A 44 1.14 4.64 -4.56
N LEU A 45 1.63 4.24 -3.39
CA LEU A 45 2.99 3.78 -3.18
C LEU A 45 2.96 2.62 -2.20
N LEU A 46 3.66 1.54 -2.54
CA LEU A 46 3.94 0.42 -1.65
C LEU A 46 5.45 0.30 -1.52
N VAL A 47 5.95 0.34 -0.29
CA VAL A 47 7.38 0.27 0.00
C VAL A 47 7.65 -0.93 0.88
N TYR A 48 8.70 -1.68 0.55
CA TYR A 48 9.31 -2.70 1.40
C TYR A 48 10.79 -2.37 1.57
N ASP A 49 11.25 -2.28 2.80
CA ASP A 49 12.67 -2.05 3.10
C ASP A 49 13.37 -3.33 3.57
N ALA A 50 14.71 -3.33 3.50
CA ALA A 50 15.52 -4.47 3.93
C ALA A 50 15.53 -4.68 5.46
N ALA A 51 14.98 -3.73 6.24
CA ALA A 51 14.83 -3.84 7.68
C ALA A 51 13.51 -4.54 8.08
N GLY A 52 12.69 -4.95 7.11
CA GLY A 52 11.45 -5.68 7.34
C GLY A 52 10.23 -4.79 7.57
N ASN A 53 10.32 -3.49 7.27
CA ASN A 53 9.18 -2.58 7.32
C ASN A 53 8.48 -2.48 5.97
N MET A 54 7.17 -2.24 6.03
CA MET A 54 6.38 -1.89 4.87
C MET A 54 5.46 -0.71 5.13
N SER A 55 5.16 0.05 4.08
CA SER A 55 4.09 1.04 4.07
C SER A 55 3.33 0.99 2.75
N ALA A 56 2.00 1.06 2.83
CA ALA A 56 1.09 1.10 1.69
C ALA A 56 0.22 2.35 1.77
N HIS A 57 0.14 3.07 0.66
CA HIS A 57 -0.75 4.20 0.47
C HIS A 57 -1.48 4.03 -0.87
N VAL A 58 -2.80 4.15 -0.85
CA VAL A 58 -3.66 4.01 -2.03
C VAL A 58 -4.75 5.07 -1.93
N MET A 59 -4.91 5.90 -2.95
CA MET A 59 -5.90 6.98 -2.94
C MET A 59 -6.47 7.28 -4.32
N ARG A 60 -7.73 7.71 -4.36
CA ARG A 60 -8.32 8.36 -5.53
C ARG A 60 -7.53 9.64 -5.83
N ARG A 61 -7.17 9.88 -7.09
CA ARG A 61 -6.41 11.07 -7.47
C ARG A 61 -7.24 12.35 -7.35
N GLN A 62 -8.51 12.29 -7.77
CA GLN A 62 -9.45 13.41 -7.75
C GLN A 62 -10.23 13.46 -6.43
N ARG A 63 -9.53 13.52 -5.29
CA ARG A 63 -10.19 13.80 -4.00
C ARG A 63 -10.50 15.31 -3.89
N PRO A 64 -11.68 15.69 -3.39
CA PRO A 64 -11.98 17.10 -3.12
C PRO A 64 -10.93 17.72 -2.19
N LEU A 65 -10.54 18.96 -2.49
CA LEU A 65 -9.69 19.76 -1.62
C LEU A 65 -10.55 20.39 -0.52
N PHE A 66 -9.90 20.74 0.60
CA PHE A 66 -10.53 21.47 1.70
C PHE A 66 -10.62 22.94 1.32
N ALA A 67 -11.80 23.54 1.43
CA ALA A 67 -12.03 24.93 1.06
C ALA A 67 -11.18 25.90 1.91
N ALA A 68 -11.01 25.59 3.20
CA ALA A 68 -10.23 26.40 4.13
C ALA A 68 -8.71 26.35 3.87
N ASN A 69 -8.22 25.38 3.09
CA ASN A 69 -6.80 25.08 2.91
C ASN A 69 -6.05 24.89 4.26
N ASP A 70 -6.77 24.39 5.26
CA ASP A 70 -6.28 24.06 6.59
C ASP A 70 -6.97 22.75 7.03
N PRO A 71 -6.21 21.66 7.29
CA PRO A 71 -6.79 20.38 7.68
C PRO A 71 -7.54 20.43 9.03
N GLU A 72 -7.25 21.40 9.91
CA GLU A 72 -7.96 21.55 11.19
C GLU A 72 -9.32 22.25 11.04
N CYS A 73 -9.54 22.93 9.91
CA CYS A 73 -10.76 23.68 9.60
C CYS A 73 -11.67 22.97 8.59
N GLY A 74 -11.45 21.69 8.32
CA GLY A 74 -12.28 20.90 7.41
C GLY A 74 -13.69 20.64 7.94
N THR A 75 -14.68 20.73 7.07
CA THR A 75 -16.03 20.28 7.39
C THR A 75 -16.09 18.75 7.51
N ASP A 76 -17.08 18.23 8.24
CA ASP A 76 -17.31 16.77 8.35
C ASP A 76 -17.39 16.08 6.97
N ALA A 77 -18.01 16.76 6.00
CA ALA A 77 -18.14 16.25 4.63
C ALA A 77 -16.78 16.15 3.91
N GLU A 78 -15.92 17.16 4.05
CA GLU A 78 -14.57 17.16 3.47
C GLU A 78 -13.68 16.10 4.12
N VAL A 79 -13.70 16.01 5.45
CA VAL A 79 -12.94 15.00 6.21
C VAL A 79 -13.38 13.59 5.83
N ARG A 80 -14.69 13.34 5.75
CA ARG A 80 -15.23 12.06 5.29
C ARG A 80 -14.77 11.74 3.87
N ALA A 81 -14.89 12.67 2.92
CA ALA A 81 -14.48 12.45 1.54
C ALA A 81 -12.97 12.17 1.42
N ALA A 82 -12.14 12.85 2.22
CA ALA A 82 -10.70 12.64 2.27
C ALA A 82 -10.33 11.25 2.80
N PHE A 83 -11.06 10.79 3.83
CA PHE A 83 -10.92 9.47 4.43
C PHE A 83 -11.41 8.35 3.51
N GLU A 84 -12.63 8.43 3.00
CA GLU A 84 -13.24 7.41 2.12
C GLU A 84 -12.49 7.27 0.79
N GLY A 85 -11.84 8.33 0.31
CA GLY A 85 -11.03 8.32 -0.90
C GLY A 85 -9.60 7.77 -0.71
N HIS A 86 -9.24 7.27 0.47
CA HIS A 86 -7.87 6.88 0.81
C HIS A 86 -7.77 5.72 1.80
N ALA A 87 -6.78 4.87 1.57
CA ALA A 87 -6.36 3.86 2.53
C ALA A 87 -4.84 3.93 2.68
N SER A 88 -4.37 4.03 3.92
CA SER A 88 -2.95 3.86 4.23
C SER A 88 -2.76 3.00 5.45
N TYR A 89 -1.70 2.21 5.44
CA TYR A 89 -1.28 1.45 6.60
C TYR A 89 0.20 1.10 6.49
N PHE A 90 0.82 0.83 7.63
CA PHE A 90 2.21 0.44 7.71
C PHE A 90 2.41 -0.61 8.80
N GLY A 91 3.54 -1.30 8.74
CA GLY A 91 3.87 -2.34 9.69
C GLY A 91 5.13 -3.09 9.27
N THR A 92 5.20 -4.34 9.70
CA THR A 92 6.23 -5.28 9.25
C THR A 92 5.65 -6.28 8.26
N TYR A 93 6.49 -7.06 7.59
CA TYR A 93 6.00 -8.05 6.64
C TYR A 93 6.81 -9.35 6.68
N THR A 94 6.15 -10.43 6.26
CA THR A 94 6.76 -11.75 6.07
C THR A 94 6.46 -12.22 4.65
N ILE A 95 7.48 -12.70 3.92
CA ILE A 95 7.33 -13.22 2.55
C ILE A 95 7.42 -14.73 2.57
N ASP A 96 6.48 -15.38 1.87
CA ASP A 96 6.56 -16.77 1.47
C ASP A 96 6.68 -16.82 -0.07
N MET A 97 7.92 -17.04 -0.55
CA MET A 97 8.21 -17.10 -1.98
C MET A 97 7.63 -18.35 -2.65
N ALA A 98 7.48 -19.45 -1.92
CA ALA A 98 6.95 -20.70 -2.47
C ALA A 98 5.44 -20.59 -2.75
N ARG A 99 4.72 -19.88 -1.87
CA ARG A 99 3.28 -19.61 -2.01
C ARG A 99 2.97 -18.31 -2.75
N GLN A 100 4.00 -17.56 -3.10
CA GLN A 100 3.91 -16.22 -3.71
C GLN A 100 2.98 -15.29 -2.91
N THR A 101 3.18 -15.29 -1.59
CA THR A 101 2.41 -14.46 -0.67
C THR A 101 3.28 -13.57 0.18
N VAL A 102 2.79 -12.38 0.49
CA VAL A 102 3.32 -11.50 1.52
C VAL A 102 2.24 -11.25 2.56
N THR A 103 2.59 -11.35 3.84
CA THR A 103 1.70 -11.01 4.96
C THR A 103 2.15 -9.69 5.54
N HIS A 104 1.30 -8.67 5.56
CA HIS A 104 1.57 -7.43 6.29
C HIS A 104 1.01 -7.54 7.71
N HIS A 105 1.88 -7.33 8.70
CA HIS A 105 1.55 -7.27 10.12
C HIS A 105 1.28 -5.82 10.49
N VAL A 106 0.01 -5.42 10.51
CA VAL A 106 -0.39 -4.00 10.54
C VAL A 106 -0.13 -3.40 11.93
N ARG A 107 0.69 -2.35 11.98
CA ARG A 107 1.00 -1.59 13.21
C ARG A 107 0.27 -0.26 13.29
N GLY A 108 -0.02 0.37 12.15
CA GLY A 108 -0.82 1.59 12.07
C GLY A 108 -1.60 1.63 10.76
N ALA A 109 -2.80 2.17 10.79
CA ALA A 109 -3.69 2.26 9.63
C ALA A 109 -4.61 3.47 9.72
N SER A 110 -5.01 4.02 8.58
CA SER A 110 -6.04 5.05 8.50
C SER A 110 -7.38 4.49 8.99
N TYR A 111 -7.72 3.25 8.62
CA TYR A 111 -8.86 2.54 9.22
C TYR A 111 -8.42 1.80 10.49
N PRO A 112 -8.84 2.24 11.69
CA PRO A 112 -8.27 1.75 12.95
C PRO A 112 -8.45 0.25 13.19
N ASN A 113 -9.53 -0.33 12.66
CA ASN A 113 -9.86 -1.74 12.88
C ASN A 113 -8.89 -2.71 12.20
N TRP A 114 -7.97 -2.23 11.36
CA TRP A 114 -6.90 -3.05 10.80
C TRP A 114 -5.69 -3.16 11.72
N ILE A 115 -5.54 -2.31 12.72
CA ILE A 115 -4.38 -2.31 13.62
C ILE A 115 -4.34 -3.65 14.38
N GLY A 116 -3.17 -4.30 14.36
CA GLY A 116 -2.97 -5.62 14.96
C GLY A 116 -3.44 -6.80 14.11
N SER A 117 -4.01 -6.55 12.93
CA SER A 117 -4.41 -7.61 11.99
C SER A 117 -3.27 -8.01 11.04
N ASP A 118 -3.39 -9.23 10.52
CA ASP A 118 -2.57 -9.73 9.42
C ASP A 118 -3.31 -9.58 8.09
N GLN A 119 -2.60 -9.04 7.11
CA GLN A 119 -3.12 -8.75 5.77
C GLN A 119 -2.34 -9.59 4.75
N LEU A 120 -2.88 -10.76 4.40
CA LEU A 120 -2.31 -11.63 3.38
C LEU A 120 -2.54 -11.05 1.97
N ARG A 121 -1.50 -11.01 1.15
CA ARG A 121 -1.55 -10.59 -0.26
C ARG A 121 -0.83 -11.61 -1.13
N HIS A 122 -1.44 -11.98 -2.25
CA HIS A 122 -0.77 -12.73 -3.29
C HIS A 122 -0.03 -11.76 -4.21
N PHE A 123 1.15 -12.15 -4.69
CA PHE A 123 1.92 -11.35 -5.63
C PHE A 123 2.45 -12.20 -6.79
N LYS A 124 2.74 -11.54 -7.90
CA LYS A 124 3.44 -12.10 -9.05
C LYS A 124 4.28 -10.99 -9.66
N PHE A 125 5.47 -11.31 -10.15
CA PHE A 125 6.24 -10.42 -11.00
C PHE A 125 5.88 -10.70 -12.47
N ASP A 126 5.48 -9.68 -13.21
CA ASP A 126 5.31 -9.76 -14.65
C ASP A 126 6.60 -9.34 -15.35
N GLY A 127 6.93 -10.01 -16.47
CA GLY A 127 8.12 -9.69 -17.27
C GLY A 127 9.44 -10.31 -16.81
N SER A 128 9.37 -11.36 -15.98
CA SER A 128 10.50 -12.26 -15.67
C SER A 128 10.68 -13.35 -16.72
#